data_AF-A0A1V4Z312-F1
#
_entry.id   AF-A0A1V4Z312-F1
#
_cell.length_a   1.000
_cell.length_b   1.000
_cell.length_c   1.000
_cell.angle_alpha   90.00
_cell.angle_beta   90.00
_cell.angle_gamma   90.00
#
_symmetry.space_group_name_H-M   'P 1'
#
loop_
_entity.id
_entity.type
_entity.pdbx_description
1 polymer ?
#
loop_
_entity_poly.entity_id
_entity_poly.type
_entity_poly.pdbx_seq_one_letter_code
_entity_poly.pdbx_strand_id
1 'polypeptide(L)'
;MRVVLGLLDANAGEALVLGEDLSRSKEMRRKVGVLFERHGLYERLTVRNNLDHYARLFSIPDRQRKVGEVLEEVGLEERGDDMVHTLSTGLKRRAGLARALLGEPEVLFLDEPTSSLDPQAQKDFRTIIQDLSAKRRMTVFLNTHNLDEVQRICSRVAILDRGSVKLSGTMEEIRSPKSIEVEVVLASEDGAREAVSRLLTDSRVMGAERKGSTVDMSLRSPLWVKELVAWGLDIKEYKIRNLSLDEVYFEVLGQGVTA
;
A
#
# COMPACT_ATOMS: atom_id res chain seq x y z
N MET A 1 -13.18 -4.70 -6.28
CA MET A 1 -12.86 -5.95 -5.54
C MET A 1 -13.96 -7.01 -5.63
N ARG A 2 -15.21 -6.74 -5.20
CA ARG A 2 -16.30 -7.76 -5.23
C ARG A 2 -16.56 -8.39 -6.61
N VAL A 3 -16.49 -7.59 -7.68
CA VAL A 3 -16.57 -8.09 -9.07
C VAL A 3 -15.42 -9.04 -9.41
N VAL A 4 -14.19 -8.65 -9.08
CA VAL A 4 -12.99 -9.48 -9.30
C VAL A 4 -13.08 -10.82 -8.55
N LEU A 5 -13.68 -10.83 -7.36
CA LEU A 5 -13.91 -12.03 -6.55
C LEU A 5 -15.10 -12.89 -7.04
N GLY A 6 -15.81 -12.47 -8.09
CA GLY A 6 -17.00 -13.16 -8.60
C GLY A 6 -18.20 -13.12 -7.64
N LEU A 7 -18.23 -12.16 -6.71
CA LEU A 7 -19.34 -11.95 -5.77
C LEU A 7 -20.43 -11.01 -6.31
N LEU A 8 -20.16 -10.35 -7.43
CA LEU A 8 -21.05 -9.40 -8.07
C LEU A 8 -20.74 -9.40 -9.58
N ASP A 9 -21.76 -9.41 -10.42
CA ASP A 9 -21.57 -9.42 -11.88
C ASP A 9 -21.14 -8.03 -12.39
N ALA A 10 -20.15 -8.00 -13.28
CA ALA A 10 -19.79 -6.76 -13.96
C ALA A 10 -20.94 -6.30 -14.87
N ASN A 11 -21.23 -5.00 -14.90
CA ASN A 11 -22.19 -4.45 -15.87
C ASN A 11 -21.69 -4.61 -17.32
N ALA A 12 -20.38 -4.54 -17.53
CA ALA A 12 -19.70 -4.76 -18.81
C ALA A 12 -18.22 -5.13 -18.56
N GLY A 13 -17.57 -5.70 -19.57
CA GLY A 13 -16.17 -6.12 -19.50
C GLY A 13 -15.97 -7.45 -18.79
N GLU A 14 -14.71 -7.77 -18.47
CA GLU A 14 -14.32 -9.01 -17.80
C GLU A 14 -13.33 -8.74 -16.66
N ALA A 15 -13.34 -9.60 -15.65
CA ALA A 15 -12.39 -9.58 -14.54
C ALA A 15 -11.81 -10.99 -14.37
N LEU A 16 -10.51 -11.12 -14.61
CA LEU A 16 -9.81 -12.39 -14.59
C LEU A 16 -8.79 -12.41 -13.43
N VAL A 17 -8.75 -13.52 -12.70
CA VAL A 17 -7.76 -13.81 -11.66
C VAL A 17 -7.04 -15.08 -12.07
N LEU A 18 -5.71 -15.04 -12.15
CA LEU A 18 -4.90 -16.16 -12.68
C LEU A 18 -5.36 -16.61 -14.09
N GLY A 19 -5.86 -15.66 -14.90
CA GLY A 19 -6.34 -15.92 -16.26
C GLY A 19 -7.80 -16.39 -16.37
N GLU A 20 -8.53 -16.56 -15.25
CA GLU A 20 -9.89 -17.10 -15.25
C GLU A 20 -10.91 -16.22 -14.50
N ASP A 21 -12.18 -16.30 -14.89
CA ASP A 21 -13.30 -15.66 -14.20
C ASP A 21 -13.71 -16.47 -12.94
N LEU A 22 -13.47 -15.88 -11.76
CA LEU A 22 -13.77 -16.51 -10.48
C LEU A 22 -15.24 -16.78 -10.23
N SER A 23 -16.16 -16.09 -10.92
CA SER A 23 -17.61 -16.37 -10.77
C SER A 23 -17.95 -17.76 -11.31
N ARG A 24 -17.20 -18.24 -12.32
CA ARG A 24 -17.49 -19.46 -13.08
C ARG A 24 -16.76 -20.71 -12.57
N SER A 25 -15.68 -20.57 -11.80
CA SER A 25 -14.85 -21.71 -11.38
C SER A 25 -14.75 -21.86 -9.85
N LYS A 26 -15.33 -22.95 -9.33
CA LYS A 26 -15.17 -23.34 -7.91
C LYS A 26 -13.73 -23.69 -7.58
N GLU A 27 -12.99 -24.27 -8.51
CA GLU A 27 -11.59 -24.63 -8.34
C GLU A 27 -10.72 -23.39 -8.19
N MET A 28 -10.93 -22.39 -9.05
CA MET A 28 -10.18 -21.13 -8.96
C MET A 28 -10.45 -20.37 -7.67
N ARG A 29 -11.68 -20.44 -7.13
CA ARG A 29 -11.97 -19.87 -5.81
C ARG A 29 -11.18 -20.51 -4.66
N ARG A 30 -10.68 -21.74 -4.82
CA ARG A 30 -9.80 -22.37 -3.81
C ARG A 30 -8.38 -21.82 -3.82
N LYS A 31 -7.93 -21.31 -4.97
CA LYS A 31 -6.61 -20.68 -5.14
C LYS A 31 -6.56 -19.24 -4.63
N VAL A 32 -7.67 -18.74 -4.08
CA VAL A 32 -7.83 -17.34 -3.67
C VAL A 32 -8.21 -17.25 -2.20
N GLY A 33 -7.38 -16.55 -1.43
CA GLY A 33 -7.66 -16.21 -0.03
C GLY A 33 -8.29 -14.84 0.06
N VAL A 34 -9.26 -14.64 0.97
CA VAL A 34 -9.93 -13.34 1.13
C VAL A 34 -10.09 -12.98 2.60
N LEU A 35 -9.65 -11.76 2.94
CA LEU A 35 -9.95 -11.09 4.20
C LEU A 35 -10.68 -9.77 3.92
N PHE A 36 -11.99 -9.76 4.17
CA PHE A 36 -12.81 -8.55 4.14
C PHE A 36 -12.62 -7.72 5.42
N GLU A 37 -13.06 -6.47 5.47
CA GLU A 37 -13.04 -5.60 6.67
C GLU A 37 -13.58 -6.31 7.93
N ARG A 38 -14.64 -7.12 7.79
CA ARG A 38 -15.09 -8.05 8.83
C ARG A 38 -14.37 -9.39 8.69
N HIS A 39 -13.75 -9.86 9.78
CA HIS A 39 -12.99 -11.12 9.81
C HIS A 39 -13.84 -12.37 9.52
N GLY A 40 -15.16 -12.32 9.75
CA GLY A 40 -16.08 -13.41 9.43
C GLY A 40 -15.85 -14.68 10.24
N LEU A 41 -15.41 -14.56 11.48
CA LEU A 41 -15.22 -15.67 12.42
C LEU A 41 -16.41 -15.74 13.39
N TYR A 42 -16.71 -16.94 13.87
CA TYR A 42 -17.69 -17.17 14.93
C TYR A 42 -17.10 -16.75 16.28
N GLU A 43 -17.68 -15.70 16.85
CA GLU A 43 -17.26 -15.05 18.10
C GLU A 43 -17.30 -15.99 19.34
N ARG A 44 -18.17 -17.01 19.30
CA ARG A 44 -18.35 -17.99 20.37
C ARG A 44 -17.60 -19.31 20.16
N LEU A 45 -16.66 -19.34 19.22
CA LEU A 45 -15.74 -20.47 19.04
C LEU A 45 -14.32 -20.00 19.31
N THR A 46 -13.44 -20.93 19.65
CA THR A 46 -12.00 -20.66 19.71
C THR A 46 -11.44 -20.38 18.33
N VAL A 47 -10.26 -19.75 18.24
CA VAL A 47 -9.60 -19.53 16.95
C VAL A 47 -9.37 -20.87 16.23
N ARG A 48 -8.82 -21.86 16.93
CA ARG A 48 -8.54 -23.20 16.40
C ARG A 48 -9.81 -23.89 15.91
N ASN A 49 -10.92 -23.78 16.66
CA ASN A 49 -12.21 -24.36 16.27
C ASN A 49 -12.82 -23.65 15.05
N ASN A 50 -12.66 -22.33 14.95
CA ASN A 50 -13.03 -21.60 13.74
C ASN A 50 -12.25 -22.11 12.53
N LEU A 51 -10.92 -22.22 12.66
CA LEU A 51 -10.05 -22.64 11.56
C LEU A 51 -10.32 -24.10 11.15
N ASP A 52 -10.50 -25.03 12.10
CA ASP A 52 -10.88 -26.42 11.78
C ASP A 52 -12.25 -26.48 11.09
N HIS A 53 -13.22 -25.64 11.49
CA HIS A 53 -14.52 -25.55 10.82
C HIS A 53 -14.37 -25.12 9.35
N TYR A 54 -13.62 -24.05 9.07
CA TYR A 54 -13.36 -23.62 7.69
C TYR A 54 -12.52 -24.62 6.91
N ALA A 55 -11.54 -25.28 7.54
CA ALA A 55 -10.74 -26.33 6.91
C ALA A 55 -11.60 -27.52 6.46
N ARG A 56 -12.64 -27.88 7.24
CA ARG A 56 -13.64 -28.88 6.83
C ARG A 56 -14.44 -28.41 5.62
N LEU A 57 -14.93 -27.17 5.62
CA LEU A 57 -15.69 -26.60 4.49
C LEU A 57 -14.86 -26.57 3.20
N PHE A 58 -13.57 -26.29 3.31
CA PHE A 58 -12.65 -26.27 2.18
C PHE A 58 -12.13 -27.66 1.79
N SER A 59 -12.55 -28.71 2.49
CA SER A 59 -12.12 -30.10 2.25
C SER A 59 -10.61 -30.28 2.30
N ILE A 60 -9.96 -29.59 3.24
CA ILE A 60 -8.50 -29.63 3.40
C ILE A 60 -8.07 -30.98 4.00
N PRO A 61 -7.10 -31.68 3.40
CA PRO A 61 -6.51 -32.88 3.99
C PRO A 61 -5.64 -32.51 5.19
N ASP A 62 -5.59 -33.39 6.19
CA ASP A 62 -4.78 -33.17 7.41
C ASP A 62 -5.02 -31.79 8.06
N ARG A 63 -6.30 -31.54 8.40
CA ARG A 63 -6.76 -30.25 8.93
C ARG A 63 -6.00 -29.79 10.16
N GLN A 64 -5.64 -30.71 11.06
CA GLN A 64 -4.98 -30.36 12.32
C GLN A 64 -3.59 -29.79 12.07
N ARG A 65 -2.79 -30.44 11.21
CA ARG A 65 -1.51 -29.88 10.77
C ARG A 65 -1.71 -28.52 10.10
N LYS A 66 -2.65 -28.43 9.15
CA LYS A 66 -2.85 -27.18 8.42
C LYS A 66 -3.29 -26.01 9.31
N VAL A 67 -4.14 -26.27 10.29
CA VAL A 67 -4.57 -25.28 11.28
C VAL A 67 -3.39 -24.83 12.14
N GLY A 68 -2.51 -25.75 12.56
CA GLY A 68 -1.27 -25.42 13.27
C GLY A 68 -0.37 -24.49 12.46
N GLU A 69 -0.09 -24.85 11.21
CA GLU A 69 0.75 -24.06 10.30
C GLU A 69 0.25 -22.62 10.13
N VAL A 70 -1.04 -22.44 9.80
CA VAL A 70 -1.56 -21.08 9.58
C VAL A 70 -1.64 -20.27 10.88
N LEU A 71 -1.77 -20.91 12.04
CA LEU A 71 -1.70 -20.23 13.33
C LEU A 71 -0.28 -19.74 13.63
N GLU A 72 0.73 -20.56 13.37
CA GLU A 72 2.14 -20.19 13.49
C GLU A 72 2.47 -19.03 12.56
N GLU A 73 2.07 -19.11 11.28
CA GLU A 73 2.33 -18.08 10.27
C GLU A 73 1.80 -16.68 10.65
N VAL A 74 0.65 -16.62 11.33
CA VAL A 74 0.08 -15.35 11.79
C VAL A 74 0.44 -15.02 13.24
N GLY A 75 1.28 -15.82 13.89
CA GLY A 75 1.71 -15.62 15.28
C GLY A 75 0.57 -15.73 16.29
N LEU A 76 -0.32 -16.70 16.12
CA LEU A 76 -1.46 -16.99 17.00
C LEU A 76 -1.43 -18.39 17.62
N GLU A 77 -0.33 -19.13 17.54
CA GLU A 77 -0.22 -20.50 18.07
C GLU A 77 -0.64 -20.60 19.55
N GLU A 78 -0.03 -19.78 20.41
CA GLU A 78 -0.31 -19.68 21.84
C GLU A 78 -1.71 -19.14 22.18
N ARG A 79 -2.43 -18.62 21.18
CA ARG A 79 -3.77 -18.02 21.32
C ARG A 79 -4.83 -18.81 20.55
N GLY A 80 -4.48 -20.00 20.05
CA GLY A 80 -5.38 -20.84 19.25
C GLY A 80 -6.64 -21.25 20.02
N ASP A 81 -6.52 -21.43 21.33
CA ASP A 81 -7.62 -21.91 22.18
C ASP A 81 -8.42 -20.78 22.85
N ASP A 82 -8.06 -19.53 22.56
CA ASP A 82 -8.85 -18.37 22.98
C ASP A 82 -10.13 -18.24 22.16
N MET A 83 -11.19 -17.83 22.83
CA MET A 83 -12.47 -17.50 22.21
C MET A 83 -12.34 -16.24 21.36
N VAL A 84 -12.86 -16.23 20.13
CA VAL A 84 -12.65 -15.09 19.22
C VAL A 84 -13.14 -13.77 19.82
N HIS A 85 -14.25 -13.76 20.57
CA HIS A 85 -14.77 -12.52 21.18
C HIS A 85 -13.88 -11.89 22.26
N THR A 86 -12.93 -12.64 22.83
CA THR A 86 -11.98 -12.10 23.84
C THR A 86 -10.73 -11.50 23.19
N LEU A 87 -10.54 -11.69 21.89
CA LEU A 87 -9.41 -11.17 21.15
C LEU A 87 -9.54 -9.66 20.87
N SER A 88 -8.42 -8.96 20.87
CA SER A 88 -8.35 -7.59 20.36
C SER A 88 -8.64 -7.55 18.85
N THR A 89 -8.98 -6.38 18.32
CA THR A 89 -9.25 -6.19 16.88
C THR A 89 -8.10 -6.70 16.01
N GLY A 90 -6.85 -6.43 16.39
CA GLY A 90 -5.66 -6.93 15.68
C GLY A 90 -5.54 -8.45 15.69
N LEU A 91 -5.79 -9.08 16.84
CA LEU A 91 -5.77 -10.54 16.94
C LEU A 91 -6.90 -11.19 16.14
N LYS A 92 -8.12 -10.60 16.15
CA LYS A 92 -9.23 -11.03 15.27
C LYS A 92 -8.87 -10.92 13.80
N ARG A 93 -8.13 -9.86 13.42
CA ARG A 93 -7.63 -9.65 12.05
C ARG A 93 -6.67 -10.75 11.63
N ARG A 94 -5.69 -11.06 12.49
CA ARG A 94 -4.74 -12.18 12.28
C ARG A 94 -5.45 -13.53 12.18
N ALA A 95 -6.44 -13.79 13.02
CA ALA A 95 -7.25 -15.00 12.94
C ALA A 95 -8.04 -15.08 11.61
N GLY A 96 -8.57 -13.95 11.14
CA GLY A 96 -9.22 -13.85 9.82
C GLY A 96 -8.23 -14.09 8.66
N LEU A 97 -6.99 -13.61 8.80
CA LEU A 97 -5.91 -13.88 7.85
C LEU A 97 -5.54 -15.37 7.83
N ALA A 98 -5.40 -16.01 8.99
CA ALA A 98 -5.13 -17.45 9.08
C ALA A 98 -6.21 -18.26 8.34
N ARG A 99 -7.49 -17.88 8.48
CA ARG A 99 -8.59 -18.48 7.73
C ARG A 99 -8.40 -18.32 6.21
N ALA A 100 -8.00 -17.13 5.76
CA ALA A 100 -7.76 -16.87 4.34
C ALA A 100 -6.60 -17.69 3.75
N LEU A 101 -5.63 -18.10 4.59
CA LEU A 101 -4.45 -18.88 4.20
C LEU A 101 -4.66 -20.39 4.21
N LEU A 102 -5.75 -20.88 4.82
CA LEU A 102 -6.02 -22.33 4.94
C LEU A 102 -5.90 -23.08 3.61
N GLY A 103 -6.44 -22.51 2.54
CA GLY A 103 -6.48 -23.14 1.21
C GLY A 103 -5.19 -23.08 0.40
N GLU A 104 -4.08 -22.62 0.98
CA GLU A 104 -2.81 -22.38 0.26
C GLU A 104 -3.01 -21.50 -0.99
N PRO A 105 -3.59 -20.31 -0.85
CA PRO A 105 -3.93 -19.49 -1.99
C PRO A 105 -2.69 -18.99 -2.73
N GLU A 106 -2.81 -18.88 -4.05
CA GLU A 106 -1.83 -18.22 -4.92
C GLU A 106 -2.02 -16.68 -4.91
N VAL A 107 -3.26 -16.23 -4.67
CA VAL A 107 -3.63 -14.81 -4.58
C VAL A 107 -4.38 -14.54 -3.28
N LEU A 108 -3.92 -13.57 -2.50
CA LEU A 108 -4.55 -13.11 -1.27
C LEU A 108 -5.15 -11.72 -1.48
N PHE A 109 -6.46 -11.60 -1.24
CA PHE A 109 -7.20 -10.34 -1.31
C PHE A 109 -7.45 -9.79 0.09
N LEU A 110 -7.03 -8.54 0.32
CA LEU A 110 -7.14 -7.84 1.59
C LEU A 110 -7.95 -6.55 1.40
N ASP A 111 -9.02 -6.43 2.18
CA ASP A 111 -9.92 -5.26 2.18
C ASP A 111 -9.69 -4.46 3.46
N GLU A 112 -8.99 -3.33 3.37
CA GLU A 112 -8.62 -2.49 4.52
C GLU A 112 -7.98 -3.30 5.69
N PRO A 113 -6.89 -4.05 5.46
CA PRO A 113 -6.33 -5.01 6.42
C PRO A 113 -5.92 -4.40 7.76
N THR A 114 -5.45 -3.16 7.73
CA THR A 114 -4.85 -2.47 8.88
C THR A 114 -5.74 -1.36 9.43
N SER A 115 -6.97 -1.22 8.91
CA SER A 115 -7.94 -0.27 9.44
C SER A 115 -8.29 -0.62 10.89
N SER A 116 -8.48 0.40 11.72
CA SER A 116 -8.85 0.26 13.14
C SER A 116 -7.83 -0.50 14.02
N LEU A 117 -6.60 -0.71 13.53
CA LEU A 117 -5.50 -1.26 14.30
C LEU A 117 -4.64 -0.14 14.89
N ASP A 118 -4.09 -0.37 16.08
CA ASP A 118 -3.07 0.51 16.65
C ASP A 118 -1.74 0.42 15.87
N PRO A 119 -0.82 1.41 15.98
CA PRO A 119 0.40 1.46 15.19
C PRO A 119 1.29 0.22 15.29
N GLN A 120 1.34 -0.43 16.46
CA GLN A 120 2.14 -1.64 16.65
C GLN A 120 1.49 -2.83 15.94
N ALA A 121 0.17 -3.00 16.09
CA ALA A 121 -0.58 -4.05 15.41
C ALA A 121 -0.54 -3.89 13.87
N GLN A 122 -0.58 -2.65 13.36
CA GLN A 122 -0.39 -2.37 11.93
C GLN A 122 1.00 -2.82 11.46
N LYS A 123 2.05 -2.45 12.20
CA LYS A 123 3.44 -2.86 11.88
C LYS A 123 3.58 -4.36 11.80
N ASP A 124 3.07 -5.08 12.81
CA ASP A 124 3.17 -6.53 12.83
C ASP A 124 2.38 -7.17 11.67
N PHE A 125 1.17 -6.66 11.38
CA PHE A 125 0.34 -7.18 10.29
C PHE A 125 1.01 -6.96 8.92
N ARG A 126 1.64 -5.80 8.72
CA ARG A 126 2.45 -5.52 7.51
C ARG A 126 3.60 -6.51 7.36
N THR A 127 4.32 -6.82 8.44
CA THR A 127 5.40 -7.81 8.41
C THR A 127 4.89 -9.17 7.92
N ILE A 128 3.72 -9.61 8.42
CA ILE A 128 3.10 -10.86 7.95
C ILE A 128 2.80 -10.80 6.45
N ILE A 129 2.20 -9.72 5.95
CA ILE A 129 1.91 -9.55 4.52
C ILE A 129 3.19 -9.60 3.67
N GLN A 130 4.25 -8.91 4.10
CA GLN A 130 5.53 -8.89 3.41
C GLN A 130 6.17 -10.27 3.37
N ASP A 131 6.14 -11.00 4.47
CA ASP A 131 6.63 -12.38 4.57
C ASP A 131 5.85 -13.33 3.65
N LEU A 132 4.52 -13.20 3.61
CA LEU A 132 3.65 -13.96 2.72
C LEU A 132 4.02 -13.72 1.24
N SER A 133 4.25 -12.47 0.85
CA SER A 133 4.67 -12.13 -0.50
C SER A 133 6.08 -12.67 -0.81
N ALA A 134 7.06 -12.40 0.06
CA ALA A 134 8.47 -12.71 -0.19
C ALA A 134 8.79 -14.21 -0.07
N LYS A 135 8.30 -14.88 0.98
CA LYS A 135 8.63 -16.28 1.29
C LYS A 135 7.76 -17.25 0.49
N ARG A 136 6.48 -16.96 0.29
CA ARG A 136 5.56 -17.84 -0.46
C ARG A 136 5.39 -17.48 -1.93
N ARG A 137 5.96 -16.35 -2.38
CA ARG A 137 5.72 -15.80 -3.72
C ARG A 137 4.23 -15.63 -4.02
N MET A 138 3.43 -15.36 -2.98
CA MET A 138 1.99 -15.18 -3.09
C MET A 138 1.69 -13.78 -3.60
N THR A 139 0.76 -13.65 -4.55
CA THR A 139 0.31 -12.32 -5.01
C THR A 139 -0.64 -11.75 -3.97
N VAL A 140 -0.36 -10.56 -3.45
CA VAL A 140 -1.26 -9.87 -2.51
C VAL A 140 -1.94 -8.70 -3.22
N PHE A 141 -3.26 -8.77 -3.33
CA PHE A 141 -4.10 -7.65 -3.77
C PHE A 141 -4.65 -6.93 -2.55
N LEU A 142 -4.26 -5.66 -2.39
CA LEU A 142 -4.66 -4.82 -1.28
C LEU A 142 -5.52 -3.67 -1.80
N ASN A 143 -6.67 -3.44 -1.17
CA ASN A 143 -7.29 -2.11 -1.21
C ASN A 143 -7.07 -1.41 0.14
N THR A 144 -6.86 -0.11 0.10
CA THR A 144 -6.88 0.73 1.30
C THR A 144 -6.94 2.20 0.90
N HIS A 145 -7.49 3.04 1.79
CA HIS A 145 -7.34 4.49 1.74
C HIS A 145 -6.09 5.00 2.49
N ASN A 146 -5.36 4.12 3.18
CA ASN A 146 -4.16 4.49 3.93
C ASN A 146 -2.92 4.48 3.00
N LEU A 147 -2.48 5.66 2.59
CA LEU A 147 -1.35 5.81 1.69
C LEU A 147 -0.01 5.41 2.33
N ASP A 148 0.17 5.59 3.64
CA ASP A 148 1.37 5.13 4.36
C ASP A 148 1.52 3.60 4.29
N GLU A 149 0.42 2.85 4.36
CA GLU A 149 0.42 1.40 4.16
C GLU A 149 0.89 1.04 2.75
N VAL A 150 0.25 1.63 1.74
CA VAL A 150 0.60 1.40 0.33
C VAL A 150 2.09 1.68 0.10
N GLN A 151 2.59 2.78 0.66
CA GLN A 151 3.98 3.18 0.53
C GLN A 151 4.99 2.18 1.12
N ARG A 152 4.60 1.39 2.12
CA ARG A 152 5.47 0.47 2.85
C ARG A 152 5.44 -0.96 2.30
N ILE A 153 4.29 -1.42 1.79
CA ILE A 153 4.11 -2.84 1.43
C ILE A 153 3.78 -3.08 -0.04
N CYS A 154 3.33 -2.08 -0.79
CA CYS A 154 2.98 -2.29 -2.21
C CYS A 154 4.18 -2.04 -3.12
N SER A 155 4.33 -2.87 -4.15
CA SER A 155 5.28 -2.66 -5.25
C SER A 155 4.66 -1.89 -6.43
N ARG A 156 3.34 -1.99 -6.58
CA ARG A 156 2.53 -1.37 -7.62
C ARG A 156 1.24 -0.84 -7.02
N VAL A 157 0.77 0.31 -7.49
CA VAL A 157 -0.49 0.91 -7.01
C VAL A 157 -1.33 1.36 -8.20
N ALA A 158 -2.65 1.37 -7.98
CA ALA A 158 -3.61 2.06 -8.83
C ALA A 158 -4.45 2.98 -7.95
N ILE A 159 -4.54 4.25 -8.32
CA ILE A 159 -5.40 5.25 -7.66
C ILE A 159 -6.71 5.30 -8.43
N LEU A 160 -7.82 5.04 -7.74
CA LEU A 160 -9.15 5.06 -8.30
C LEU A 160 -9.91 6.28 -7.77
N ASP A 161 -10.59 6.98 -8.67
CA ASP A 161 -11.53 8.04 -8.33
C ASP A 161 -12.77 7.98 -9.23
N ARG A 162 -13.95 8.09 -8.61
CA ARG A 162 -15.28 8.04 -9.26
C ARG A 162 -15.41 6.90 -10.29
N GLY A 163 -14.91 5.71 -9.96
CA GLY A 163 -15.01 4.53 -10.81
C GLY A 163 -14.00 4.44 -11.96
N SER A 164 -13.03 5.36 -12.04
CA SER A 164 -11.98 5.37 -13.05
C SER A 164 -10.58 5.28 -12.41
N VAL A 165 -9.66 4.55 -13.05
CA VAL A 165 -8.25 4.55 -12.66
C VAL A 165 -7.63 5.86 -13.15
N LYS A 166 -7.15 6.68 -12.22
CA LYS A 166 -6.51 7.97 -12.53
C LYS A 166 -5.01 7.83 -12.71
N LEU A 167 -4.40 6.91 -11.98
CA LEU A 167 -2.98 6.62 -12.03
C LEU A 167 -2.76 5.13 -11.77
N SER A 168 -1.84 4.50 -12.48
CA SER A 168 -1.36 3.15 -12.17
C SER A 168 0.07 2.97 -12.63
N GLY A 169 0.89 2.32 -11.80
CA GLY A 169 2.32 2.17 -12.04
C GLY A 169 3.01 1.54 -10.84
N THR A 170 4.30 1.25 -10.99
CA THR A 170 5.17 0.87 -9.88
C THR A 170 5.30 2.02 -8.89
N MET A 171 5.65 1.72 -7.64
CA MET A 171 5.93 2.77 -6.66
C MET A 171 7.07 3.68 -7.11
N GLU A 172 8.03 3.15 -7.87
CA GLU A 172 9.12 3.93 -8.47
C GLU A 172 8.58 4.86 -9.57
N GLU A 173 7.77 4.36 -10.50
CA GLU A 173 7.16 5.17 -11.57
C GLU A 173 6.28 6.29 -11.01
N ILE A 174 5.54 6.00 -9.94
CA ILE A 174 4.58 6.94 -9.36
C ILE A 174 5.27 8.00 -8.49
N ARG A 175 6.34 7.64 -7.79
CA ARG A 175 7.13 8.58 -7.00
C ARG A 175 8.17 9.33 -7.82
N SER A 176 8.53 8.81 -9.00
CA SER A 176 9.48 9.47 -9.89
C SER A 176 8.87 10.77 -10.37
N PRO A 177 9.39 11.90 -9.90
CA PRO A 177 8.75 13.15 -10.21
C PRO A 177 9.06 13.50 -11.67
N LYS A 178 8.11 14.12 -12.37
CA LYS A 178 8.35 14.65 -13.74
C LYS A 178 9.44 15.74 -13.74
N SER A 179 9.71 16.31 -12.57
CA SER A 179 10.77 17.27 -12.27
C SER A 179 11.39 16.97 -10.91
N ILE A 180 12.68 17.20 -10.74
CA ILE A 180 13.36 17.08 -9.46
C ILE A 180 13.02 18.31 -8.63
N GLU A 181 12.22 18.13 -7.58
CA GLU A 181 11.91 19.19 -6.64
C GLU A 181 13.04 19.32 -5.63
N VAL A 182 13.54 20.54 -5.44
CA VAL A 182 14.68 20.83 -4.57
C VAL A 182 14.34 22.00 -3.68
N GLU A 183 14.60 21.83 -2.39
CA GLU A 183 14.55 22.89 -1.40
C GLU A 183 15.99 23.25 -1.01
N VAL A 184 16.33 24.54 -1.12
CA VAL A 184 17.63 25.07 -0.71
C VAL A 184 17.43 26.17 0.32
N VAL A 185 18.07 26.03 1.47
CA VAL A 185 18.08 27.06 2.51
C VAL A 185 19.39 27.83 2.41
N LEU A 186 19.29 29.13 2.18
CA LEU A 186 20.43 30.03 2.04
C LEU A 186 20.71 30.80 3.33
N ALA A 187 21.93 31.32 3.45
CA ALA A 187 22.35 32.02 4.66
C ALA A 187 21.59 33.33 4.91
N SER A 188 21.15 33.99 3.84
CA SER A 188 20.43 35.26 3.86
C SER A 188 19.26 35.29 2.85
N GLU A 189 18.28 36.17 3.09
CA GLU A 189 17.19 36.39 2.12
C GLU A 189 17.67 37.04 0.83
N ASP A 190 18.70 37.89 0.89
CA ASP A 190 19.30 38.51 -0.28
C ASP A 190 19.94 37.46 -1.20
N GLY A 191 20.63 36.47 -0.62
CA GLY A 191 21.14 35.32 -1.35
C GLY A 191 20.00 34.52 -2.00
N ALA A 192 18.88 34.33 -1.31
CA ALA A 192 17.70 33.65 -1.87
C ALA A 192 17.06 34.40 -3.03
N ARG A 193 17.01 35.73 -2.94
CA ARG A 193 16.52 36.60 -4.03
C ARG A 193 17.43 36.51 -5.26
N GLU A 194 18.75 36.56 -5.06
CA GLU A 194 19.72 36.42 -6.15
C GLU A 194 19.64 35.03 -6.79
N ALA A 195 19.53 33.98 -5.97
CA ALA A 195 19.40 32.61 -6.43
C ALA A 195 18.19 32.43 -7.36
N VAL A 196 16.99 32.89 -6.96
CA VAL A 196 15.78 32.77 -7.80
C VAL A 196 15.93 33.53 -9.11
N SER A 197 16.49 34.75 -9.09
CA SER A 197 16.72 35.54 -10.31
C SER A 197 17.59 34.79 -11.32
N ARG A 198 18.66 34.13 -10.85
CA ARG A 198 19.55 33.33 -11.70
C ARG A 198 18.89 32.02 -12.14
N LEU A 199 18.20 31.32 -11.23
CA LEU A 199 17.53 30.05 -11.52
C LEU A 199 16.45 30.19 -12.59
N LEU A 200 15.65 31.26 -12.56
CA LEU A 200 14.62 31.50 -13.58
C LEU A 200 15.18 31.74 -14.99
N THR A 201 16.48 32.01 -15.13
CA THR A 201 17.16 32.13 -16.43
C THR A 201 17.75 30.81 -16.93
N ASP A 202 17.81 29.78 -16.08
CA ASP A 202 18.38 28.48 -16.44
C ASP A 202 17.31 27.58 -17.08
N SER A 203 17.59 27.10 -18.30
CA SER A 203 16.71 26.21 -19.07
C SER A 203 16.36 24.88 -18.38
N ARG A 204 17.14 24.47 -17.37
CA ARG A 204 16.91 23.25 -16.57
C ARG A 204 15.88 23.48 -15.48
N VAL A 205 15.61 24.72 -15.11
CA VAL A 205 14.64 25.08 -14.06
C VAL A 205 13.27 25.26 -14.71
N MET A 206 12.28 24.50 -14.25
CA MET A 206 10.88 24.66 -14.67
C MET A 206 10.16 25.73 -13.85
N GLY A 207 10.55 25.90 -12.59
CA GLY A 207 10.02 26.91 -11.69
C GLY A 207 10.95 27.10 -10.50
N ALA A 208 10.97 28.31 -9.95
CA ALA A 208 11.66 28.61 -8.70
C ALA A 208 10.84 29.64 -7.91
N GLU A 209 10.57 29.36 -6.65
CA GLU A 209 9.82 30.22 -5.74
C GLU A 209 10.62 30.45 -4.46
N ARG A 210 10.54 31.67 -3.91
CA ARG A 210 11.21 32.03 -2.66
C ARG A 210 10.21 32.07 -1.50
N LYS A 211 10.59 31.48 -0.36
CA LYS A 211 9.92 31.60 0.93
C LYS A 211 10.94 32.05 1.99
N GLY A 212 11.12 33.36 2.16
CA GLY A 212 12.14 33.92 3.05
C GLY A 212 13.55 33.65 2.53
N SER A 213 14.38 32.96 3.32
CA SER A 213 15.72 32.48 2.93
C SER A 213 15.72 31.10 2.26
N THR A 214 14.55 30.49 2.09
CA THR A 214 14.37 29.20 1.40
C THR A 214 13.96 29.42 -0.04
N VAL A 215 14.52 28.61 -0.94
CA VAL A 215 14.15 28.56 -2.35
C VAL A 215 13.68 27.16 -2.70
N ASP A 216 12.43 27.04 -3.12
CA ASP A 216 11.85 25.83 -3.71
C ASP A 216 12.03 25.91 -5.22
N MET A 217 12.56 24.88 -5.86
CA MET A 217 12.75 24.85 -7.32
C MET A 217 12.41 23.49 -7.91
N SER A 218 11.82 23.51 -9.10
CA SER A 218 11.45 22.34 -9.89
C SER A 218 12.39 22.22 -11.07
N LEU A 219 13.10 21.10 -11.21
CA LEU A 219 14.17 20.94 -12.20
C LEU A 219 13.89 19.82 -13.22
N ARG A 220 14.24 20.01 -14.49
CA ARG A 220 14.19 18.94 -15.52
C ARG A 220 15.35 17.95 -15.40
N SER A 221 16.45 18.40 -14.81
CA SER A 221 17.68 17.63 -14.64
C SER A 221 18.37 18.05 -13.34
N PRO A 222 19.17 17.17 -12.69
CA PRO A 222 19.81 17.51 -11.44
C PRO A 222 20.73 18.73 -11.58
N LEU A 223 20.56 19.73 -10.71
CA LEU A 223 21.55 20.77 -10.47
C LEU A 223 22.51 20.29 -9.38
N TRP A 224 23.81 20.28 -9.67
CA TRP A 224 24.80 19.88 -8.68
C TRP A 224 25.06 21.04 -7.71
N VAL A 225 25.15 20.77 -6.40
CA VAL A 225 25.38 21.78 -5.35
C VAL A 225 26.57 22.71 -5.67
N LYS A 226 27.62 22.18 -6.33
CA LYS A 226 28.78 22.96 -6.80
C LYS A 226 28.42 24.15 -7.70
N GLU A 227 27.35 24.05 -8.49
CA GLU A 227 26.92 25.11 -9.41
C GLU A 227 26.27 26.27 -8.65
N LEU A 228 25.50 25.95 -7.61
CA LEU A 228 24.91 26.94 -6.71
C LEU A 228 25.99 27.66 -5.88
N VAL A 229 26.98 26.92 -5.38
CA VAL A 229 28.13 27.50 -4.65
C VAL A 229 28.99 28.38 -5.55
N ALA A 230 29.15 28.02 -6.84
CA ALA A 230 29.91 28.82 -7.80
C ALA A 230 29.31 30.22 -8.06
N TRP A 231 28.04 30.43 -7.71
CA TRP A 231 27.41 31.75 -7.75
C TRP A 231 27.75 32.64 -6.55
N GLY A 232 28.55 32.15 -5.60
CA GLY A 232 28.88 32.87 -4.37
C GLY A 232 27.77 32.81 -3.32
N LEU A 233 26.85 31.86 -3.45
CA LEU A 233 25.73 31.69 -2.53
C LEU A 233 26.12 30.79 -1.35
N ASP A 234 25.94 31.29 -0.13
CA ASP A 234 26.14 30.52 1.09
C ASP A 234 24.93 29.63 1.37
N ILE A 235 25.09 28.33 1.11
CA ILE A 235 24.05 27.31 1.31
C ILE A 235 24.15 26.73 2.73
N LYS A 236 23.07 26.83 3.50
CA LYS A 236 22.96 26.20 4.82
C LYS A 236 22.51 24.75 4.72
N GLU A 237 21.52 24.49 3.87
CA GLU A 237 20.92 23.17 3.71
C GLU A 237 20.44 22.96 2.27
N TYR A 238 20.53 21.72 1.78
CA TYR A 238 20.05 21.30 0.46
C TYR A 238 19.31 19.98 0.60
N LYS A 239 18.07 19.92 0.10
CA LYS A 239 17.23 18.73 0.18
C LYS A 239 16.51 18.48 -1.14
N ILE A 240 16.69 17.28 -1.69
CA ILE A 240 15.87 16.80 -2.80
C ILE A 240 14.55 16.30 -2.21
N ARG A 241 13.44 16.89 -2.66
CA ARG A 241 12.10 16.45 -2.30
C ARG A 241 11.68 15.35 -3.28
N ASN A 242 11.50 14.14 -2.75
CA ASN A 242 10.73 13.12 -3.45
C ASN A 242 9.26 13.33 -3.10
N LEU A 243 8.38 13.33 -4.11
CA LEU A 243 6.95 13.40 -3.87
C LEU A 243 6.52 12.18 -3.05
N SER A 244 5.84 12.46 -1.94
CA SER A 244 5.09 11.47 -1.19
C SER A 244 3.91 10.94 -2.01
N LEU A 245 3.43 9.74 -1.69
CA LEU A 245 2.24 9.20 -2.36
C LEU A 245 1.00 10.06 -2.05
N ASP A 246 0.95 10.69 -0.87
CA ASP A 246 -0.07 11.66 -0.49
C ASP A 246 -0.10 12.86 -1.45
N GLU A 247 1.06 13.48 -1.74
CA GLU A 247 1.14 14.60 -2.68
C GLU A 247 0.71 14.18 -4.08
N VAL A 248 1.19 13.03 -4.58
CA VAL A 248 0.77 12.51 -5.89
C VAL A 248 -0.73 12.23 -5.93
N TYR A 249 -1.28 11.67 -4.85
CA TYR A 249 -2.71 11.42 -4.71
C TYR A 249 -3.53 12.72 -4.78
N PHE A 250 -3.12 13.76 -4.06
CA PHE A 250 -3.80 15.06 -4.09
C PHE A 250 -3.67 15.77 -5.43
N GLU A 251 -2.52 15.71 -6.11
CA GLU A 251 -2.37 16.26 -7.45
C GLU A 251 -3.32 15.61 -8.45
N VAL A 252 -3.39 14.28 -8.44
CA VAL A 252 -4.22 13.49 -9.34
C VAL A 252 -5.72 13.75 -9.10
N LEU A 253 -6.13 13.94 -7.85
CA LEU A 253 -7.51 14.29 -7.51
C LEU A 253 -7.83 15.77 -7.76
N GLY A 254 -6.87 16.67 -7.49
CA GLY A 254 -7.01 18.11 -7.66
C GLY A 254 -7.16 18.52 -9.13
N GLN A 255 -6.50 17.81 -10.05
CA GLN A 255 -6.71 17.97 -11.50
C GLN A 255 -8.14 17.62 -11.97
N GLY A 256 -8.95 16.95 -11.14
CA GLY A 256 -10.34 16.63 -11.44
C GLY A 256 -11.37 17.67 -10.99
N VAL A 257 -10.96 18.78 -10.36
CA VAL A 257 -11.87 19.83 -9.84
C VAL A 257 -12.04 21.01 -10.82
N THR A 258 -11.25 21.06 -11.89
CA THR A 258 -11.39 22.02 -12.99
C THR A 258 -11.90 21.33 -14.26
N ALA A 259 -13.18 20.96 -14.26
CA ALA A 259 -13.95 20.65 -15.47
C ALA A 259 -15.43 20.99 -15.27
#